data_AF-A0A534KSK4-F1
#
_entry.id   AF-A0A534KSK4-F1
#
_cell.length_a   1.000
_cell.length_b   1.000
_cell.length_c   1.000
_cell.angle_alpha   90.00
_cell.angle_beta   90.00
_cell.angle_gamma   90.00
#
_symmetry.space_group_name_H-M   'P 1'
#
loop_
_entity.id
_entity.type
_entity.pdbx_description
1 polymer ?
#
loop_
_entity_poly.entity_id
_entity_poly.type
_entity_poly.pdbx_seq_one_letter_code
_entity_poly.pdbx_strand_id
1 'polypeptide(L)'
;MGRAEDAAGELAEAKRLVQILEERDTLALLDVYEGQREFELGRWSRATQLLERGLRGLRACADRADLARSLVYAGRFHLDHGETRDAQRYLDEAAELARSLGNIALLSEIEPLLRTLGVRAHPTGG
;
A
#
# COMPACT_ATOMS: atom_id res chain seq x y z
N MET A 1 -8.51 24.75 -0.66
CA MET A 1 -7.87 24.38 0.62
C MET A 1 -8.73 23.47 1.51
N GLY A 2 -10.07 23.54 1.50
CA GLY A 2 -10.91 22.78 2.48
C GLY A 2 -10.92 21.23 2.39
N ARG A 3 -10.93 20.62 1.19
CA ARG A 3 -11.09 19.14 1.08
C ARG A 3 -9.96 18.30 1.70
N ALA A 4 -8.76 18.87 1.78
CA ALA A 4 -7.60 18.18 2.36
C ALA A 4 -7.59 18.25 3.90
N GLU A 5 -8.29 19.19 4.51
CA GLU A 5 -8.35 19.32 5.96
C GLU A 5 -9.57 18.58 6.52
N ASP A 6 -10.72 18.67 5.85
CA ASP A 6 -11.95 17.96 6.23
C ASP A 6 -11.75 16.44 6.26
N ALA A 7 -11.22 15.85 5.18
CA ALA A 7 -10.97 14.41 5.16
C ALA A 7 -9.82 13.97 6.09
N ALA A 8 -9.04 14.90 6.67
CA ALA A 8 -8.09 14.54 7.74
C ALA A 8 -8.83 14.38 9.08
N GLY A 9 -9.81 15.27 9.34
CA GLY A 9 -10.63 15.24 10.54
C GLY A 9 -11.55 14.03 10.59
N GLU A 10 -12.27 13.75 9.50
CA GLU A 10 -13.19 12.60 9.42
C GLU A 10 -12.47 11.26 9.64
N LEU A 11 -11.22 11.16 9.16
CA LEU A 11 -10.41 9.96 9.25
C LEU A 11 -9.84 9.75 10.67
N ALA A 12 -9.46 10.84 11.34
CA ALA A 12 -9.06 10.80 12.74
C ALA A 12 -10.21 10.38 13.68
N GLU A 13 -11.43 10.79 13.37
CA GLU A 13 -12.62 10.42 14.12
C GLU A 13 -12.98 8.93 13.90
N ALA A 14 -12.93 8.46 12.65
CA ALA A 14 -13.10 7.04 12.33
C ALA A 14 -12.11 6.15 13.11
N LYS A 15 -10.84 6.57 13.21
CA LYS A 15 -9.83 5.84 13.99
C LYS A 15 -10.18 5.73 15.47
N ARG A 16 -10.66 6.81 16.11
CA ARG A 16 -11.06 6.74 17.53
C ARG A 16 -12.17 5.73 17.75
N LEU A 17 -13.16 5.70 16.86
CA LEU A 17 -14.30 4.80 16.98
C LEU A 17 -13.88 3.34 16.85
N VAL A 18 -13.00 3.03 15.89
CA VAL A 18 -12.50 1.66 15.68
C VAL A 18 -11.56 1.21 16.80
N GLN A 19 -10.77 2.11 17.37
CA GLN A 19 -9.89 1.79 18.51
C GLN A 19 -10.67 1.34 19.76
N ILE A 20 -11.93 1.74 19.89
CA ILE A 20 -12.83 1.31 20.96
C ILE A 20 -13.43 -0.08 20.67
N LEU A 21 -13.50 -0.50 19.40
CA LEU A 21 -14.18 -1.71 18.93
C LEU A 21 -13.26 -2.94 18.75
N GLU A 22 -11.97 -2.85 19.08
CA GLU A 22 -10.96 -3.92 18.84
C GLU A 22 -10.89 -4.43 17.38
N GLU A 23 -11.40 -3.68 16.41
CA GLU A 23 -11.27 -3.97 14.96
C GLU A 23 -9.90 -3.52 14.44
N ARG A 24 -8.87 -4.29 14.77
CA ARG A 24 -7.47 -4.01 14.41
C ARG A 24 -7.27 -3.96 12.89
N ASP A 25 -8.07 -4.70 12.13
CA ASP A 25 -8.10 -4.72 10.67
C ASP A 25 -8.48 -3.35 10.10
N THR A 26 -9.54 -2.73 10.65
CA THR A 26 -10.05 -1.45 10.18
C THR A 26 -9.08 -0.30 10.47
N LEU A 27 -8.38 -0.32 11.62
CA LEU A 27 -7.31 0.65 11.91
C LEU A 27 -6.15 0.52 10.92
N ALA A 28 -5.78 -0.71 10.56
CA ALA A 28 -4.68 -0.97 9.64
C ALA A 28 -5.02 -0.48 8.23
N LEU A 29 -6.25 -0.66 7.77
CA LEU A 29 -6.75 -0.10 6.52
C LEU A 29 -6.73 1.44 6.53
N LEU A 30 -7.21 2.05 7.61
CA LEU A 30 -7.21 3.51 7.76
C LEU A 30 -5.79 4.09 7.67
N ASP A 31 -4.80 3.40 8.23
CA ASP A 31 -3.38 3.77 8.09
C ASP A 31 -2.87 3.71 6.65
N VAL A 32 -3.28 2.70 5.87
CA VAL A 32 -2.94 2.62 4.45
C VAL A 32 -3.55 3.80 3.68
N TYR A 33 -4.83 4.10 3.91
CA TYR A 33 -5.52 5.21 3.25
C TYR A 33 -4.92 6.58 3.61
N GLU A 34 -4.57 6.80 4.88
CA GLU A 34 -3.83 8.00 5.28
C GLU A 34 -2.45 8.07 4.61
N GLY A 35 -1.74 6.95 4.54
CA GLY A 35 -0.44 6.89 3.88
C GLY A 35 -0.52 7.30 2.41
N GLN A 36 -1.52 6.78 1.68
CA GLN A 36 -1.80 7.19 0.30
C GLN A 36 -2.07 8.69 0.20
N ARG A 37 -2.91 9.23 1.08
CA ARG A 37 -3.25 10.65 1.06
C ARG A 37 -2.05 11.55 1.32
N GLU A 38 -1.20 11.18 2.28
CA GLU A 38 0.03 11.91 2.59
C GLU A 38 1.02 11.84 1.42
N PHE A 39 1.02 10.74 0.65
CA PHE A 39 1.78 10.64 -0.60
C PHE A 39 1.29 11.64 -1.64
N GLU A 40 -0.02 11.74 -1.86
CA GLU A 40 -0.62 12.73 -2.78
C GLU A 40 -0.31 14.18 -2.37
N LEU A 41 -0.09 14.42 -1.08
CA LEU A 41 0.34 15.71 -0.53
C LEU A 41 1.87 15.93 -0.58
N GLY A 42 2.64 14.99 -1.11
CA GLY A 42 4.10 15.04 -1.21
C GLY A 42 4.84 14.81 0.12
N ARG A 43 4.15 14.36 1.18
CA ARG A 43 4.69 14.18 2.53
C ARG A 43 5.27 12.78 2.69
N TRP A 44 6.32 12.49 1.91
CA TRP A 44 6.91 11.15 1.77
C TRP A 44 7.19 10.43 3.09
N SER A 45 7.90 11.08 4.02
CA SER A 45 8.25 10.47 5.31
C SER A 45 7.04 10.10 6.16
N ARG A 46 5.94 10.85 6.04
CA ARG A 46 4.71 10.56 6.77
C ARG A 46 3.93 9.45 6.09
N ALA A 47 3.86 9.48 4.76
CA ALA A 47 3.23 8.48 3.92
C ALA A 47 3.81 7.08 4.18
N THR A 48 5.14 6.94 4.13
CA THR A 48 5.81 5.65 4.32
C THR A 48 5.62 5.11 5.74
N GLN A 49 5.72 5.94 6.77
CA GLN A 49 5.44 5.53 8.15
C GLN A 49 4.03 4.98 8.34
N LEU A 50 3.02 5.65 7.77
CA LEU A 50 1.63 5.23 7.85
C LEU A 50 1.39 3.94 7.08
N LEU A 51 1.95 3.86 5.87
CA LEU A 51 1.85 2.68 5.01
C LEU A 51 2.49 1.44 5.67
N GLU A 52 3.68 1.57 6.24
CA GLU A 52 4.34 0.50 6.97
C GLU A 52 3.55 0.03 8.20
N ARG A 53 2.94 0.97 8.93
CA ARG A 53 2.10 0.66 10.09
C ARG A 53 0.84 -0.10 9.66
N GLY A 54 0.16 0.37 8.63
CA GLY A 54 -1.02 -0.28 8.06
C GLY A 54 -0.72 -1.68 7.53
N LEU A 55 0.35 -1.82 6.74
CA LEU A 55 0.78 -3.14 6.23
C LEU A 55 1.16 -4.10 7.36
N ARG A 56 1.78 -3.61 8.44
CA ARG A 56 2.07 -4.45 9.62
C ARG A 56 0.80 -4.91 10.32
N GLY A 57 -0.20 -4.03 10.44
CA GLY A 57 -1.51 -4.38 10.98
C GLY A 57 -2.19 -5.44 10.13
N LEU A 58 -2.29 -5.22 8.82
CA LEU A 58 -2.91 -6.13 7.86
C LEU A 58 -2.23 -7.50 7.78
N ARG A 59 -0.91 -7.59 8.02
CA ARG A 59 -0.21 -8.89 8.12
C ARG A 59 -0.64 -9.71 9.33
N ALA A 60 -1.13 -9.07 10.39
CA ALA A 60 -1.66 -9.76 11.56
C ALA A 60 -3.14 -10.17 11.39
N CYS A 61 -3.78 -9.76 10.30
CA CYS A 61 -5.17 -10.01 9.99
C CYS A 61 -5.36 -11.36 9.28
N ALA A 62 -6.55 -11.96 9.48
CA ALA A 62 -6.92 -13.18 8.78
C ALA A 62 -7.28 -12.92 7.31
N ASP A 63 -7.88 -11.77 7.00
CA ASP A 63 -8.18 -11.37 5.63
C ASP A 63 -6.91 -10.88 4.92
N ARG A 64 -6.52 -11.61 3.88
CA ARG A 64 -5.33 -11.32 3.08
C ARG A 64 -5.63 -10.51 1.82
N ALA A 65 -6.90 -10.32 1.46
CA ALA A 65 -7.27 -9.58 0.25
C ALA A 65 -6.95 -8.09 0.39
N ASP A 66 -7.22 -7.52 1.57
CA ASP A 66 -6.86 -6.13 1.89
C ASP A 66 -5.35 -5.93 1.88
N LEU A 67 -4.59 -6.84 2.51
CA LEU A 67 -3.13 -6.82 2.47
C LEU A 67 -2.59 -6.85 1.04
N ALA A 68 -3.10 -7.74 0.19
CA ALA A 68 -2.66 -7.85 -1.20
C ALA A 68 -2.85 -6.53 -1.97
N ARG A 69 -4.03 -5.90 -1.83
CA ARG A 69 -4.32 -4.59 -2.44
C ARG A 69 -3.39 -3.51 -1.90
N SER A 70 -3.23 -3.42 -0.58
CA SER A 70 -2.35 -2.43 0.04
C SER A 70 -0.89 -2.57 -0.39
N LEU A 71 -0.41 -3.79 -0.62
CA LEU A 71 0.93 -4.05 -1.15
C LEU A 71 1.08 -3.59 -2.61
N VAL A 72 0.06 -3.78 -3.46
CA VAL A 72 0.07 -3.22 -4.82
C VAL A 72 0.19 -1.70 -4.81
N TYR A 73 -0.56 -1.03 -3.93
CA TYR A 73 -0.47 0.43 -3.78
C TYR A 73 0.93 0.87 -3.34
N ALA A 74 1.48 0.23 -2.31
CA ALA A 74 2.86 0.50 -1.87
C ALA A 74 3.86 0.31 -3.01
N GLY A 75 3.75 -0.80 -3.73
CA GLY A 75 4.56 -1.09 -4.90
C GLY A 75 4.54 0.02 -5.95
N ARG A 76 3.35 0.50 -6.33
CA ARG A 76 3.17 1.61 -7.27
C ARG A 76 3.82 2.91 -6.77
N PHE A 77 3.62 3.25 -5.50
CA PHE A 77 4.17 4.49 -4.94
C PHE A 77 5.70 4.50 -4.92
N HIS A 78 6.32 3.42 -4.47
CA HIS A 78 7.78 3.30 -4.51
C HIS A 78 8.31 3.32 -5.96
N LEU A 79 7.57 2.77 -6.92
CA LEU A 79 7.91 2.82 -8.35
C LEU A 79 7.92 4.25 -8.90
N ASP A 80 6.89 5.04 -8.58
CA ASP A 80 6.74 6.45 -8.96
C ASP A 80 7.87 7.31 -8.37
N HIS A 81 8.27 7.00 -7.13
CA HIS A 81 9.38 7.69 -6.45
C HIS A 81 10.78 7.17 -6.84
N GLY A 82 10.88 6.20 -7.75
CA GLY A 82 12.15 5.64 -8.22
C GLY A 82 12.81 4.62 -7.28
N GLU A 83 12.15 4.25 -6.18
CA GLU A 83 12.60 3.24 -5.22
C GLU A 83 12.27 1.83 -5.72
N THR A 84 12.94 1.43 -6.81
CA THR A 84 12.66 0.18 -7.53
C THR A 84 12.81 -1.09 -6.69
N ARG A 85 13.71 -1.10 -5.69
CA ARG A 85 13.93 -2.26 -4.82
C ARG A 85 12.75 -2.49 -3.88
N ASP A 86 12.25 -1.43 -3.25
CA ASP A 86 11.08 -1.51 -2.37
C ASP A 86 9.81 -1.77 -3.17
N ALA A 87 9.67 -1.13 -4.34
CA ALA A 87 8.57 -1.41 -5.27
C ALA A 87 8.50 -2.89 -5.64
N GLN A 88 9.63 -3.47 -6.04
CA GLN A 88 9.73 -4.89 -6.39
C GLN A 88 9.31 -5.78 -5.22
N ARG A 89 9.86 -5.53 -4.01
CA ARG A 89 9.53 -6.30 -2.80
C ARG A 89 8.04 -6.33 -2.51
N TYR A 90 7.37 -5.17 -2.55
CA TYR A 90 5.94 -5.11 -2.28
C TYR A 90 5.10 -5.78 -3.37
N LEU A 91 5.48 -5.62 -4.65
CA LEU A 91 4.76 -6.22 -5.77
C LEU A 91 4.92 -7.74 -5.83
N ASP A 92 6.09 -8.27 -5.48
CA ASP A 92 6.30 -9.72 -5.39
C ASP A 92 5.44 -10.33 -4.27
N GLU A 93 5.43 -9.72 -3.07
CA GLU A 93 4.56 -10.16 -1.96
C GLU A 93 3.08 -10.08 -2.35
N ALA A 94 2.66 -9.01 -3.04
CA ALA A 94 1.30 -8.87 -3.55
C ALA A 94 0.94 -9.97 -4.56
N ALA A 95 1.86 -10.32 -5.46
CA ALA A 95 1.64 -11.35 -6.48
C ALA A 95 1.51 -12.73 -5.84
N GLU A 96 2.33 -13.06 -4.85
CA GLU A 96 2.22 -14.31 -4.09
C GLU A 96 0.86 -14.43 -3.39
N LEU A 97 0.42 -13.37 -2.71
CA LEU A 97 -0.90 -13.34 -2.08
C LEU A 97 -2.03 -13.45 -3.11
N ALA A 98 -1.95 -12.69 -4.20
CA ALA A 98 -2.98 -12.71 -5.24
C ALA A 98 -3.12 -14.10 -5.89
N ARG A 99 -2.00 -14.83 -6.09
CA ARG A 99 -2.03 -16.23 -6.53
C ARG A 99 -2.71 -17.13 -5.50
N SER A 100 -2.34 -17.01 -4.22
CA SER A 100 -2.95 -17.81 -3.15
C SER A 100 -4.44 -17.56 -2.98
N LEU A 101 -4.91 -16.35 -3.29
CA LEU A 101 -6.32 -15.96 -3.22
C LEU A 101 -7.08 -16.25 -4.52
N GLY A 102 -6.40 -16.67 -5.59
CA GLY A 102 -7.01 -16.80 -6.92
C GLY A 102 -7.49 -15.48 -7.52
N ASN A 103 -6.94 -14.34 -7.08
CA ASN A 103 -7.35 -13.02 -7.53
C ASN A 103 -6.65 -12.64 -8.84
N ILE A 104 -7.25 -13.04 -9.96
CA ILE A 104 -6.71 -12.79 -11.31
C ILE A 104 -6.64 -11.29 -11.63
N ALA A 105 -7.60 -10.49 -11.15
CA ALA A 105 -7.61 -9.05 -11.39
C ALA A 105 -6.36 -8.38 -10.79
N LEU A 106 -6.01 -8.70 -9.54
CA LEU A 106 -4.78 -8.20 -8.92
C LEU A 106 -3.52 -8.65 -9.67
N LEU A 107 -3.47 -9.91 -10.13
CA LEU A 107 -2.33 -10.39 -10.91
C LEU A 107 -2.15 -9.60 -12.21
N SER A 108 -3.24 -9.33 -12.93
CA SER A 108 -3.22 -8.50 -14.14
C SER A 108 -2.77 -7.06 -13.87
N GLU A 109 -3.02 -6.53 -12.67
CA GLU A 109 -2.49 -5.22 -12.28
C GLU A 109 -0.99 -5.24 -11.94
N ILE A 110 -0.51 -6.32 -11.32
CA ILE A 110 0.87 -6.44 -10.81
C ILE A 110 1.86 -6.77 -11.94
N GLU A 111 1.49 -7.66 -12.86
CA GLU A 111 2.36 -8.09 -13.97
C GLU A 111 3.02 -6.96 -14.78
N PRO A 112 2.33 -5.91 -15.23
CA PRO A 112 2.97 -4.83 -15.98
C PRO A 112 3.96 -4.02 -15.11
N LEU A 113 3.70 -3.89 -13.81
CA LEU A 113 4.58 -3.18 -12.88
C LEU A 113 5.88 -3.95 -12.65
N LEU A 114 5.79 -5.27 -12.41
CA LEU A 114 6.94 -6.16 -12.30
C LEU A 114 7.76 -6.21 -13.60
N ARG A 115 7.09 -6.23 -14.76
CA ARG A 115 7.78 -6.16 -16.06
C ARG A 115 8.60 -4.87 -16.19
N THR A 116 8.04 -3.75 -15.77
CA THR A 116 8.72 -2.44 -15.81
C THR A 116 9.97 -2.45 -14.94
N LEU A 117 9.92 -3.08 -13.77
CA LEU A 117 11.06 -3.24 -12.87
C LEU A 117 12.12 -4.17 -13.44
N GLY A 118 11.72 -5.30 -14.03
CA GLY A 118 12.64 -6.26 -14.68
C GLY A 118 13.38 -5.65 -15.87
N VAL A 119 12.70 -4.83 -16.67
CA VAL A 119 13.33 -4.11 -17.81
C VAL A 119 14.34 -3.07 -17.32
N ARG A 120 14.07 -2.36 -16.21
CA ARG A 120 15.00 -1.39 -15.62
C ARG A 120 16.18 -2.06 -14.89
N ALA A 121 16.01 -3.29 -14.40
CA ALA A 121 17.04 -4.05 -13.71
C ALA A 121 18.06 -4.73 -14.66
N HIS A 122 17.83 -4.70 -15.97
CA HIS A 122 18.84 -5.00 -16.98
C HIS A 122 19.53 -3.69 -17.40
N PRO A 123 20.62 -3.25 -16.75
CA PRO A 123 21.52 -2.33 -17.41
C PRO A 123 22.04 -3.05 -18.64
N THR A 124 21.81 -2.48 -19.82
CA THR A 124 22.57 -2.79 -21.02
C THR A 124 24.05 -2.69 -20.67
N GLY A 125 24.67 -3.84 -20.42
CA GLY A 125 26.12 -4.00 -20.50
C GLY A 125 26.49 -4.00 -21.96
N GLY A 126 27.23 -2.97 -22.37
CA GLY A 126 27.74 -2.75 -23.72
C GLY A 126 28.37 -1.37 -23.82
#